data_AF-A0A382MMU1-F1
#
_entry.id   AF-A0A382MMU1-F1
#
_cell.length_a   1.000
_cell.length_b   1.000
_cell.length_c   1.000
_cell.angle_alpha   90.00
_cell.angle_beta   90.00
_cell.angle_gamma   90.00
#
_symmetry.space_group_name_H-M   'P 1'
#
loop_
_entity.id
_entity.type
_entity.pdbx_description
1 polymer ?
#
loop_
_entity_poly.entity_id
_entity_poly.type
_entity_poly.pdbx_seq_one_letter_code
_entity_poly.pdbx_strand_id
1 'polypeptide(L)'
;VLVLGLAQSTLAERVAYQSSAYPTFADWKSACAELPANRVLLRQAATTKLETALPDFEEVAKALLAAFESFKTGSMESAANWVGGKPKVTEFFNTNRAYFLNPPIPFQPFAQKLQVPAGSEVIFHGDFHGDIHSFIAMLGSLNQAGTLDGFRLAKPNSYMVFLGDYTDRGNYGIEVLYTLLRLKLANPEHVFMARGNHEDVQMISTYGFLAECQKKYATKFKPALIGRLYDFFPVVIYVGSGTDFIQCNHGGMEPGYLPGALLDAKPAVAYQLL
;
A
#
# COMPACT_ATOMS: atom_id res chain seq x y z
N VAL A 1 -7.85 -2.90 24.02
CA VAL A 1 -6.71 -2.29 23.31
C VAL A 1 -5.58 -3.30 23.31
N LEU A 2 -5.36 -3.99 22.19
CA LEU A 2 -4.24 -4.90 22.06
C LEU A 2 -2.98 -4.03 21.99
N VAL A 3 -2.28 -3.85 23.12
CA VAL A 3 -0.95 -3.24 23.11
C VAL A 3 -0.05 -4.26 22.45
N LEU A 4 0.15 -4.13 21.15
CA LEU A 4 1.23 -4.85 20.49
C LEU A 4 2.51 -4.31 21.14
N GLY A 5 3.09 -5.11 22.05
CA GLY A 5 4.36 -4.83 22.72
C GLY A 5 5.52 -4.86 21.73
N LEU A 6 5.52 -3.90 20.81
CA LEU A 6 6.46 -3.82 19.70
C LEU A 6 7.66 -3.02 20.18
N ALA A 7 8.76 -3.72 20.39
CA ALA A 7 10.04 -3.09 20.63
C ALA A 7 10.31 -2.07 19.52
N GLN A 8 10.60 -0.83 19.91
CA GLN A 8 10.97 0.24 19.01
C GLN A 8 12.34 -0.11 18.40
N SER A 9 12.37 -0.66 17.19
CA SER A 9 13.58 -0.62 16.37
C SER A 9 13.68 0.79 15.80
N THR A 10 14.72 1.53 16.16
CA THR A 10 15.02 2.86 15.60
C THR A 10 15.18 2.76 14.08
N LEU A 11 14.21 3.26 13.32
CA LEU A 11 14.28 3.37 11.86
C LEU A 11 15.13 4.58 11.47
N ALA A 12 16.45 4.42 11.41
CA ALA A 12 17.40 5.54 11.33
C ALA A 12 18.17 5.69 10.01
N GLU A 13 17.86 4.95 8.94
CA GLU A 13 18.51 5.17 7.65
C GLU A 13 17.50 5.56 6.56
N ARG A 14 17.82 6.63 5.81
CA ARG A 14 17.10 6.99 4.58
C ARG A 14 17.36 5.91 3.54
N VAL A 15 16.40 5.02 3.33
CA VAL A 15 16.48 3.99 2.29
C VAL A 15 15.93 4.57 0.99
N ALA A 16 16.79 5.12 0.15
CA ALA A 16 16.38 5.57 -1.19
C ALA A 16 16.05 4.35 -2.07
N TYR A 17 14.96 4.43 -2.83
CA TYR A 17 14.60 3.37 -3.78
C TYR A 17 15.61 3.31 -4.93
N GLN A 18 16.18 2.12 -5.15
CA GLN A 18 17.00 1.80 -6.31
C GLN A 18 16.43 0.54 -6.95
N SER A 19 15.94 0.63 -8.19
CA SER A 19 15.24 -0.49 -8.84
C SER A 19 16.11 -1.74 -8.99
N SER A 20 17.42 -1.57 -9.22
CA SER A 20 18.41 -2.66 -9.30
C SER A 20 18.61 -3.42 -7.99
N ALA A 21 18.18 -2.84 -6.86
CA ALA A 21 18.27 -3.46 -5.55
C ALA A 21 17.08 -4.38 -5.24
N TYR A 22 16.18 -4.60 -6.20
CA TYR A 22 15.03 -5.48 -6.07
C TYR A 22 14.91 -6.43 -7.28
N PRO A 23 14.32 -7.63 -7.14
CA PRO A 23 14.16 -8.59 -8.24
C PRO A 23 13.42 -7.99 -9.43
N THR A 24 13.79 -8.36 -10.67
CA THR A 24 13.01 -7.93 -11.85
C THR A 24 11.58 -8.46 -11.79
N PHE A 25 10.66 -7.93 -12.61
CA PHE A 25 9.32 -8.51 -12.69
C PHE A 25 9.35 -9.98 -13.15
N ALA A 26 10.27 -10.33 -14.06
CA ALA A 26 10.44 -11.70 -14.51
C ALA A 26 10.87 -12.64 -13.36
N ASP A 27 11.87 -12.24 -12.59
CA ASP A 27 12.34 -13.02 -11.43
C ASP A 27 11.23 -13.14 -10.37
N TRP A 28 10.53 -12.04 -10.10
CA TRP A 28 9.45 -12.02 -9.11
C TRP A 28 8.26 -12.88 -9.53
N LYS A 29 7.88 -12.81 -10.82
CA LYS A 29 6.85 -13.68 -11.41
C LYS A 29 7.25 -15.16 -11.30
N SER A 30 8.51 -15.47 -11.60
CA SER A 30 9.04 -16.84 -11.47
C SER A 30 8.96 -17.32 -10.02
N ALA A 31 9.40 -16.52 -9.05
CA ALA A 31 9.34 -16.87 -7.63
C ALA A 31 7.90 -17.09 -7.14
N CYS A 32 6.94 -16.28 -7.59
CA CYS A 32 5.54 -16.45 -7.22
C CYS A 32 4.88 -17.67 -7.87
N ALA A 33 5.35 -18.09 -9.05
CA ALA A 33 4.80 -19.25 -9.76
C ALA A 33 5.08 -20.58 -9.03
N GLU A 34 6.15 -20.65 -8.23
CA GLU A 34 6.49 -21.81 -7.40
C GLU A 34 5.55 -21.98 -6.19
N LEU A 35 4.80 -20.94 -5.82
CA LEU A 35 3.91 -21.00 -4.66
C LEU A 35 2.65 -21.84 -4.98
N PRO A 36 2.20 -22.71 -4.05
CA PRO A 36 0.96 -23.45 -4.24
C PRO A 36 -0.25 -22.51 -4.31
N ALA A 37 -1.25 -22.81 -5.15
CA ALA A 37 -2.43 -21.96 -5.21
C ALA A 37 -3.21 -21.96 -3.87
N ASN A 38 -3.85 -20.84 -3.51
CA ASN A 38 -4.69 -20.74 -2.30
C ASN A 38 -5.73 -21.88 -2.21
N ARG A 39 -6.31 -22.31 -3.34
CA ARG A 39 -7.26 -23.44 -3.41
C ARG A 39 -6.65 -24.79 -2.98
N VAL A 40 -5.37 -25.00 -3.25
CA VAL A 40 -4.63 -26.20 -2.83
C VAL A 40 -4.40 -26.13 -1.32
N LEU A 41 -3.98 -24.97 -0.80
CA LEU A 41 -3.72 -24.77 0.62
C LEU A 41 -4.98 -24.92 1.50
N LEU A 42 -6.14 -24.45 1.03
CA LEU A 42 -7.42 -24.62 1.74
C LEU A 42 -7.79 -26.10 2.00
N ARG A 43 -7.22 -27.03 1.21
CA ARG A 43 -7.48 -28.46 1.33
C ARG A 43 -6.43 -29.19 2.16
N GLN A 44 -5.36 -28.51 2.57
CA GLN A 44 -4.29 -29.09 3.39
C GLN A 44 -4.55 -28.87 4.87
N ALA A 45 -4.06 -29.78 5.71
CA ALA A 45 -4.11 -29.62 7.17
C ALA A 45 -3.28 -28.40 7.60
N ALA A 46 -3.73 -27.67 8.61
CA ALA A 46 -3.21 -26.35 9.04
C ALA A 46 -1.75 -26.32 9.57
N THR A 47 -1.02 -27.45 9.51
CA THR A 47 0.25 -27.69 10.20
C THR A 47 1.49 -27.53 9.33
N THR A 48 1.38 -27.26 8.04
CA THR A 48 2.54 -27.07 7.16
C THR A 48 3.12 -25.65 7.28
N LYS A 49 4.45 -25.56 7.27
CA LYS A 49 5.18 -24.29 7.06
C LYS A 49 4.65 -23.66 5.77
N LEU A 50 4.19 -22.41 5.82
CA LEU A 50 3.76 -21.71 4.62
C LEU A 50 4.98 -21.36 3.77
N GLU A 51 4.94 -21.78 2.51
CA GLU A 51 5.92 -21.37 1.51
C GLU A 51 5.80 -19.87 1.22
N THR A 52 6.91 -19.26 0.84
CA THR A 52 7.01 -17.82 0.61
C THR A 52 8.01 -17.53 -0.49
N ALA A 53 7.68 -16.59 -1.36
CA ALA A 53 8.62 -16.03 -2.35
C ALA A 53 9.57 -14.99 -1.72
N LEU A 54 9.34 -14.66 -0.45
CA LEU A 54 10.10 -13.71 0.36
C LEU A 54 10.62 -14.46 1.60
N PRO A 55 11.76 -15.16 1.53
CA PRO A 55 12.25 -15.99 2.63
C PRO A 55 12.79 -15.18 3.82
N ASP A 56 13.19 -13.93 3.60
CA ASP A 56 13.60 -13.01 4.66
C ASP A 56 12.69 -11.77 4.69
N PHE A 57 12.22 -11.42 5.89
CA PHE A 57 11.39 -10.24 6.10
C PHE A 57 12.16 -8.95 5.84
N GLU A 58 13.51 -8.98 5.89
CA GLU A 58 14.31 -7.79 5.61
C GLU A 58 14.09 -7.22 4.19
N GLU A 59 13.77 -8.06 3.20
CA GLU A 59 13.40 -7.58 1.85
C GLU A 59 12.08 -6.79 1.85
N VAL A 60 11.12 -7.23 2.66
CA VAL A 60 9.85 -6.50 2.87
C VAL A 60 10.12 -5.21 3.62
N ALA A 61 10.91 -5.27 4.71
CA ALA A 61 11.25 -4.12 5.52
C ALA A 61 11.96 -3.04 4.68
N LYS A 62 12.86 -3.42 3.78
CA LYS A 62 13.51 -2.52 2.83
C LYS A 62 12.51 -1.79 1.94
N ALA A 63 11.54 -2.51 1.35
CA ALA A 63 10.50 -1.92 0.53
C ALA A 63 9.59 -0.96 1.33
N LEU A 64 9.23 -1.34 2.56
CA LEU A 64 8.46 -0.50 3.49
C LEU A 64 9.18 0.80 3.83
N LEU A 65 10.48 0.72 4.15
CA LEU A 65 11.29 1.89 4.47
C LEU A 65 11.47 2.82 3.28
N ALA A 66 11.67 2.27 2.08
CA ALA A 66 11.70 3.04 0.86
C ALA A 66 10.35 3.73 0.59
N ALA A 67 9.23 3.06 0.87
CA ALA A 67 7.90 3.65 0.71
C ALA A 67 7.68 4.80 1.69
N PHE A 68 8.06 4.64 2.96
CA PHE A 68 8.02 5.74 3.93
C PHE A 68 8.86 6.93 3.50
N GLU A 69 10.08 6.70 2.99
CA GLU A 69 10.90 7.80 2.47
C GLU A 69 10.23 8.47 1.27
N SER A 70 9.65 7.69 0.34
CA SER A 70 8.90 8.22 -0.80
C SER A 70 7.70 9.06 -0.35
N PHE A 71 6.94 8.65 0.66
CA PHE A 71 5.84 9.46 1.19
C PHE A 71 6.34 10.75 1.85
N LYS A 72 7.39 10.67 2.67
CA LYS A 72 7.94 11.83 3.40
C LYS A 72 8.63 12.85 2.49
N THR A 73 9.12 12.45 1.33
CA THR A 73 9.88 13.30 0.40
C THR A 73 9.13 13.61 -0.90
N GLY A 74 8.02 12.92 -1.17
CA GLY A 74 7.17 13.14 -2.33
C GLY A 74 6.09 14.20 -2.10
N SER A 75 4.93 14.03 -2.74
CA SER A 75 3.84 15.01 -2.75
C SER A 75 3.29 15.36 -1.36
N MET A 76 3.38 14.47 -0.36
CA MET A 76 2.92 14.78 1.00
C MET A 76 3.86 15.73 1.77
N GLU A 77 5.09 15.92 1.30
CA GLU A 77 6.05 16.87 1.89
C GLU A 77 5.57 18.31 1.71
N SER A 78 5.02 18.65 0.54
CA SER A 78 4.60 20.00 0.24
C SER A 78 3.40 20.42 1.09
N ALA A 79 3.59 21.43 1.94
CA ALA A 79 2.48 22.02 2.72
C ALA A 79 1.37 22.60 1.84
N ALA A 80 1.69 23.02 0.60
CA ALA A 80 0.70 23.52 -0.36
C ALA A 80 -0.26 22.42 -0.83
N ASN A 81 0.11 21.14 -0.70
CA ASN A 81 -0.74 20.01 -1.07
C ASN A 81 -1.73 19.64 0.05
N TRP A 82 -1.67 20.27 1.23
CA TRP A 82 -2.56 19.95 2.36
C TRP A 82 -3.61 21.03 2.59
N VAL A 83 -4.88 20.68 2.36
CA VAL A 83 -6.03 21.51 2.72
C VAL A 83 -6.24 21.43 4.23
N GLY A 84 -6.37 22.59 4.88
CA GLY A 84 -6.52 22.68 6.33
C GLY A 84 -5.21 22.54 7.13
N GLY A 85 -4.08 22.35 6.45
CA GLY A 85 -2.74 22.33 7.05
C GLY A 85 -2.06 20.96 7.04
N LYS A 86 -0.74 20.97 6.86
CA LYS A 86 0.08 19.76 6.82
C LYS A 86 0.15 19.10 8.22
N PRO A 87 -0.02 17.77 8.31
CA PRO A 87 0.18 17.03 9.55
C PRO A 87 1.57 17.25 10.15
N LYS A 88 1.68 17.19 11.48
CA LYS A 88 2.95 17.45 12.16
C LYS A 88 4.00 16.37 11.84
N VAL A 89 5.22 16.82 11.57
CA VAL A 89 6.35 15.92 11.28
C VAL A 89 6.68 15.01 12.47
N THR A 90 6.49 15.51 13.69
CA THR A 90 6.72 14.76 14.93
C THR A 90 5.65 13.73 15.26
N GLU A 91 4.52 13.74 14.53
CA GLU A 91 3.39 12.81 14.67
C GLU A 91 3.21 12.02 13.37
N PHE A 92 2.37 12.46 12.43
CA PHE A 92 2.02 11.75 11.20
C PHE A 92 3.19 11.35 10.30
N PHE A 93 4.30 12.10 10.26
CA PHE A 93 5.45 11.72 9.43
C PHE A 93 6.54 10.98 10.22
N ASN A 94 6.38 10.82 11.54
CA ASN A 94 7.27 10.00 12.34
C ASN A 94 6.83 8.53 12.22
N THR A 95 7.60 7.73 11.51
CA THR A 95 7.30 6.31 11.25
C THR A 95 7.49 5.42 12.48
N ASN A 96 8.10 5.94 13.55
CA ASN A 96 8.22 5.26 14.84
C ASN A 96 7.03 5.55 15.78
N ARG A 97 6.04 6.32 15.31
CA ARG A 97 4.82 6.66 16.07
C ARG A 97 3.58 6.27 15.27
N ALA A 98 2.58 5.77 15.97
CA ALA A 98 1.26 5.43 15.44
C ALA A 98 0.24 5.42 16.59
N TYR A 99 -1.05 5.37 16.25
CA TYR A 99 -2.13 5.31 17.25
C TYR A 99 -2.16 3.99 18.03
N PHE A 100 -1.57 2.93 17.48
CA PHE A 100 -1.44 1.61 18.10
C PHE A 100 -0.09 1.38 18.79
N LEU A 101 0.80 2.39 18.83
CA LEU A 101 2.09 2.33 19.52
C LEU A 101 2.04 3.11 20.85
N ASN A 102 3.03 2.90 21.72
CA ASN A 102 3.13 3.60 23.01
C ASN A 102 4.38 4.52 23.04
N PRO A 103 4.25 5.82 23.35
CA PRO A 103 3.01 6.57 23.53
C PRO A 103 2.25 6.77 22.20
N PRO A 104 0.90 6.72 22.22
CA PRO A 104 0.11 6.84 20.99
C PRO A 104 0.12 8.26 20.44
N ILE A 105 -0.07 8.37 19.12
CA ILE A 105 -0.51 9.59 18.44
C ILE A 105 -1.98 9.47 18.03
N PRO A 106 -2.70 10.57 17.80
CA PRO A 106 -4.04 10.48 17.22
C PRO A 106 -4.03 9.71 15.90
N PHE A 107 -5.09 8.93 15.66
CA PHE A 107 -5.35 8.40 14.33
C PHE A 107 -5.73 9.58 13.41
N GLN A 108 -5.11 9.65 12.23
CA GLN A 108 -5.20 10.80 11.33
C GLN A 108 -5.57 10.31 9.91
N PRO A 109 -6.82 9.88 9.69
CA PRO A 109 -7.29 9.52 8.35
C PRO A 109 -7.30 10.76 7.45
N PHE A 110 -7.15 10.53 6.15
CA PHE A 110 -7.14 11.63 5.19
C PHE A 110 -7.74 11.20 3.84
N ALA A 111 -8.30 12.18 3.14
CA ALA A 111 -8.74 12.06 1.76
C ALA A 111 -7.64 12.58 0.81
N GLN A 112 -7.61 12.06 -0.41
CA GLN A 112 -6.70 12.49 -1.46
C GLN A 112 -7.47 12.96 -2.70
N LYS A 113 -7.02 14.06 -3.31
CA LYS A 113 -7.34 14.45 -4.69
C LYS A 113 -6.22 13.97 -5.62
N LEU A 114 -6.60 13.46 -6.78
CA LEU A 114 -5.73 13.13 -7.91
C LEU A 114 -6.34 13.70 -9.19
N GLN A 115 -5.80 14.83 -9.64
CA GLN A 115 -6.13 15.42 -10.93
C GLN A 115 -5.16 14.91 -11.99
N VAL A 116 -5.68 14.22 -13.00
CA VAL A 116 -4.92 13.69 -14.12
C VAL A 116 -5.13 14.56 -15.36
N PRO A 117 -4.15 14.60 -16.29
CA PRO A 117 -4.33 15.23 -17.59
C PRO A 117 -5.55 14.67 -18.34
N ALA A 118 -6.18 15.50 -19.18
CA ALA A 118 -7.26 15.04 -20.03
C ALA A 118 -6.76 13.97 -21.00
N GLY A 119 -7.54 12.90 -21.18
CA GLY A 119 -7.15 11.75 -22.00
C GLY A 119 -6.21 10.75 -21.33
N SER A 120 -5.91 10.91 -20.04
CA SER A 120 -5.18 9.91 -19.27
C SER A 120 -5.95 8.60 -19.12
N GLU A 121 -5.19 7.50 -19.10
CA GLU A 121 -5.71 6.15 -18.82
C GLU A 121 -5.54 5.87 -17.32
N VAL A 122 -6.62 5.49 -16.64
CA VAL A 122 -6.58 5.14 -15.22
C VAL A 122 -7.08 3.71 -15.03
N ILE A 123 -6.23 2.86 -14.47
CA ILE A 123 -6.53 1.45 -14.21
C ILE A 123 -6.90 1.31 -12.75
N PHE A 124 -8.15 0.94 -12.49
CA PHE A 124 -8.65 0.68 -11.14
C PHE A 124 -8.56 -0.81 -10.82
N HIS A 125 -8.18 -1.13 -9.59
CA HIS A 125 -8.22 -2.50 -9.09
C HIS A 125 -8.81 -2.53 -7.68
N GLY A 126 -9.73 -3.47 -7.44
CA GLY A 126 -10.31 -3.73 -6.14
C GLY A 126 -9.48 -4.72 -5.34
N ASP A 127 -10.19 -5.59 -4.63
CA ASP A 127 -9.65 -6.49 -3.62
C ASP A 127 -8.70 -7.54 -4.21
N PHE A 128 -7.63 -7.84 -3.47
CA PHE A 128 -6.74 -8.95 -3.77
C PHE A 128 -6.83 -10.08 -2.76
N HIS A 129 -7.04 -9.76 -1.47
CA HIS A 129 -7.17 -10.75 -0.40
C HIS A 129 -6.11 -11.87 -0.44
N GLY A 130 -4.84 -11.48 -0.57
CA GLY A 130 -3.72 -12.43 -0.57
C GLY A 130 -3.70 -13.40 -1.73
N ASP A 131 -4.28 -13.06 -2.89
CA ASP A 131 -4.16 -13.81 -4.14
C ASP A 131 -3.03 -13.27 -5.04
N ILE A 132 -1.81 -13.72 -4.75
CA ILE A 132 -0.63 -13.33 -5.53
C ILE A 132 -0.67 -13.85 -6.97
N HIS A 133 -1.26 -15.02 -7.23
CA HIS A 133 -1.28 -15.62 -8.57
C HIS A 133 -2.13 -14.78 -9.52
N SER A 134 -3.32 -14.36 -9.08
CA SER A 134 -4.17 -13.47 -9.87
C SER A 134 -3.51 -12.11 -10.10
N PHE A 135 -2.83 -11.57 -9.09
CA PHE A 135 -2.14 -10.28 -9.22
C PHE A 135 -0.99 -10.36 -10.24
N ILE A 136 -0.13 -11.38 -10.16
CA ILE A 136 0.97 -11.58 -11.10
C ILE A 136 0.48 -11.86 -12.52
N ALA A 137 -0.63 -12.60 -12.67
CA ALA A 137 -1.25 -12.82 -13.98
C ALA A 137 -1.74 -11.50 -14.59
N MET A 138 -2.38 -10.63 -13.80
CA MET A 138 -2.81 -9.30 -14.22
C MET A 138 -1.62 -8.43 -14.65
N LEU A 139 -0.56 -8.34 -13.84
CA LEU A 139 0.64 -7.60 -14.22
C LEU A 139 1.31 -8.19 -15.47
N GLY A 140 1.29 -9.51 -15.62
CA GLY A 140 1.78 -10.20 -16.82
C GLY A 140 1.01 -9.80 -18.08
N SER A 141 -0.32 -9.72 -18.00
CA SER A 141 -1.16 -9.25 -19.11
C SER A 141 -0.88 -7.79 -19.47
N LEU A 142 -0.68 -6.92 -18.46
CA LEU A 142 -0.34 -5.51 -18.69
C LEU A 142 1.05 -5.33 -19.32
N ASN A 143 2.02 -6.19 -18.95
CA ASN A 143 3.32 -6.24 -19.60
C ASN A 143 3.22 -6.68 -21.07
N GLN A 144 2.43 -7.71 -21.36
CA GLN A 144 2.21 -8.19 -22.73
C GLN A 144 1.50 -7.15 -23.60
N ALA A 145 0.58 -6.37 -23.03
CA ALA A 145 -0.12 -5.28 -23.70
C ALA A 145 0.75 -4.01 -23.89
N GLY A 146 1.97 -3.97 -23.34
CA GLY A 146 2.82 -2.79 -23.38
C GLY A 146 2.31 -1.63 -22.51
N THR A 147 1.44 -1.90 -21.55
CA THR A 147 1.00 -0.92 -20.53
C THR A 147 2.03 -0.81 -19.41
N LEU A 148 2.69 -1.93 -19.08
CA LEU A 148 3.83 -2.01 -18.16
C LEU A 148 5.10 -2.44 -18.89
N ASP A 149 6.24 -1.97 -18.38
CA ASP A 149 7.57 -2.52 -18.62
C ASP A 149 8.14 -2.98 -17.26
N GLY A 150 8.00 -4.27 -16.98
CA GLY A 150 8.21 -4.87 -15.67
C GLY A 150 7.25 -4.29 -14.63
N PHE A 151 7.79 -3.48 -13.72
CA PHE A 151 7.04 -2.77 -12.69
C PHE A 151 6.76 -1.30 -13.04
N ARG A 152 7.26 -0.78 -14.17
CA ARG A 152 7.09 0.62 -14.56
C ARG A 152 5.92 0.77 -15.53
N LEU A 153 5.16 1.85 -15.42
CA LEU A 153 4.19 2.23 -16.44
C LEU A 153 4.94 2.67 -17.71
N ALA A 154 4.57 2.09 -18.85
CA ALA A 154 5.23 2.34 -20.12
C ALA A 154 4.81 3.68 -20.75
N LYS A 155 3.66 4.23 -20.33
CA LYS A 155 3.11 5.49 -20.85
C LYS A 155 3.08 6.55 -19.74
N PRO A 156 3.45 7.81 -20.04
CA PRO A 156 3.49 8.89 -19.05
C PRO A 156 2.09 9.32 -18.57
N ASN A 157 1.04 9.09 -19.37
CA ASN A 157 -0.33 9.47 -19.03
C ASN A 157 -1.18 8.30 -18.51
N SER A 158 -0.54 7.22 -18.05
CA SER A 158 -1.22 6.09 -17.42
C SER A 158 -1.07 6.16 -15.90
N TYR A 159 -2.11 5.73 -15.19
CA TYR A 159 -2.18 5.73 -13.73
C TYR A 159 -2.79 4.42 -13.24
N MET A 160 -2.44 3.99 -12.03
CA MET A 160 -3.08 2.86 -11.36
C MET A 160 -3.59 3.28 -9.99
N VAL A 161 -4.81 2.87 -9.66
CA VAL A 161 -5.45 3.14 -8.38
C VAL A 161 -5.95 1.84 -7.78
N PHE A 162 -5.38 1.47 -6.64
CA PHE A 162 -5.73 0.28 -5.87
C PHE A 162 -6.66 0.68 -4.73
N LEU A 163 -7.80 0.00 -4.60
CA LEU A 163 -8.91 0.45 -3.75
C LEU A 163 -8.97 -0.19 -2.37
N GLY A 164 -7.92 -0.90 -1.92
CA GLY A 164 -7.86 -1.54 -0.61
C GLY A 164 -8.07 -3.06 -0.65
N ASP A 165 -8.11 -3.66 0.55
CA ASP A 165 -8.31 -5.09 0.78
C ASP A 165 -7.26 -5.96 0.08
N TYR A 166 -6.00 -5.65 0.39
CA TYR A 166 -4.81 -6.28 -0.19
C TYR A 166 -4.49 -7.62 0.46
N THR A 167 -4.66 -7.67 1.78
CA THR A 167 -4.25 -8.80 2.63
C THR A 167 -5.46 -9.55 3.17
N ASP A 168 -5.20 -10.50 4.08
CA ASP A 168 -6.18 -11.40 4.71
C ASP A 168 -6.88 -12.36 3.71
N ARG A 169 -7.60 -13.35 4.27
CA ARG A 169 -8.33 -14.44 3.57
C ARG A 169 -7.44 -15.42 2.79
N GLY A 170 -6.57 -14.94 1.91
CA GLY A 170 -5.53 -15.72 1.23
C GLY A 170 -4.28 -15.89 2.08
N ASN A 171 -3.35 -16.74 1.62
CA ASN A 171 -2.10 -17.05 2.32
C ASN A 171 -0.88 -16.29 1.76
N TYR A 172 -1.11 -15.35 0.83
CA TYR A 172 -0.06 -14.58 0.17
C TYR A 172 -0.25 -13.06 0.29
N GLY A 173 -0.79 -12.62 1.42
CA GLY A 173 -0.98 -11.19 1.70
C GLY A 173 0.35 -10.43 1.68
N ILE A 174 1.45 -11.03 2.15
CA ILE A 174 2.75 -10.34 2.20
C ILE A 174 3.35 -10.18 0.80
N GLU A 175 3.19 -11.17 -0.08
CA GLU A 175 3.62 -11.09 -1.47
C GLU A 175 2.77 -10.08 -2.25
N VAL A 176 1.46 -10.01 -2.01
CA VAL A 176 0.59 -8.98 -2.60
C VAL A 176 1.05 -7.59 -2.15
N LEU A 177 1.23 -7.37 -0.85
CA LEU A 177 1.67 -6.08 -0.33
C LEU A 177 3.06 -5.69 -0.86
N TYR A 178 4.00 -6.63 -0.90
CA TYR A 178 5.32 -6.40 -1.49
C TYR A 178 5.20 -6.02 -2.98
N THR A 179 4.38 -6.72 -3.76
CA THR A 179 4.15 -6.41 -5.18
C THR A 179 3.55 -5.01 -5.39
N LEU A 180 2.60 -4.61 -4.54
CA LEU A 180 2.04 -3.24 -4.54
C LEU A 180 3.11 -2.20 -4.21
N LEU A 181 3.95 -2.44 -3.21
CA LEU A 181 5.07 -1.55 -2.88
C LEU A 181 6.05 -1.42 -4.04
N ARG A 182 6.35 -2.53 -4.74
CA ARG A 182 7.21 -2.51 -5.93
C ARG A 182 6.64 -1.62 -7.05
N LEU A 183 5.33 -1.71 -7.32
CA LEU A 183 4.65 -0.83 -8.28
C LEU A 183 4.67 0.64 -7.81
N LYS A 184 4.36 0.89 -6.54
CA LYS A 184 4.36 2.25 -5.96
C LYS A 184 5.73 2.89 -6.04
N LEU A 185 6.78 2.18 -5.65
CA LEU A 185 8.15 2.68 -5.65
C LEU A 185 8.70 2.89 -7.06
N ALA A 186 8.31 2.05 -8.01
CA ALA A 186 8.68 2.22 -9.41
C ALA A 186 7.95 3.41 -10.08
N ASN A 187 6.78 3.80 -9.57
CA ASN A 187 5.91 4.82 -10.15
C ASN A 187 5.29 5.74 -9.07
N PRO A 188 6.10 6.49 -8.31
CA PRO A 188 5.63 7.20 -7.11
C PRO A 188 4.54 8.23 -7.39
N GLU A 189 4.49 8.79 -8.59
CA GLU A 189 3.51 9.81 -9.01
C GLU A 189 2.34 9.24 -9.84
N HIS A 190 2.35 7.95 -10.15
CA HIS A 190 1.35 7.33 -11.03
C HIS A 190 0.60 6.13 -10.42
N VAL A 191 1.13 5.55 -9.34
CA VAL A 191 0.47 4.46 -8.60
C VAL A 191 -0.02 4.97 -7.26
N PHE A 192 -1.31 4.75 -6.98
CA PHE A 192 -1.98 5.20 -5.76
C PHE A 192 -2.70 4.05 -5.09
N MET A 193 -2.73 4.06 -3.76
CA MET A 193 -3.26 2.98 -2.94
C MET A 193 -4.18 3.59 -1.88
N ALA A 194 -5.44 3.21 -1.90
CA ALA A 194 -6.40 3.57 -0.86
C ALA A 194 -6.38 2.53 0.28
N ARG A 195 -6.93 2.90 1.42
CA ARG A 195 -7.11 2.02 2.57
C ARG A 195 -8.44 1.28 2.46
N GLY A 196 -8.40 -0.05 2.48
CA GLY A 196 -9.57 -0.91 2.68
C GLY A 196 -9.82 -1.17 4.17
N ASN A 197 -10.88 -1.91 4.49
CA ASN A 197 -11.13 -2.24 5.89
C ASN A 197 -10.12 -3.26 6.42
N HIS A 198 -9.53 -4.10 5.57
CA HIS A 198 -8.49 -5.05 5.98
C HIS A 198 -7.12 -4.41 6.23
N GLU A 199 -6.88 -3.17 5.78
CA GLU A 199 -5.70 -2.37 6.15
C GLU A 199 -5.85 -1.72 7.53
N ASP A 200 -6.17 -2.53 8.54
CA ASP A 200 -6.35 -2.10 9.93
C ASP A 200 -5.68 -3.09 10.90
N VAL A 201 -5.06 -2.56 11.96
CA VAL A 201 -4.29 -3.39 12.92
C VAL A 201 -5.17 -4.42 13.63
N GLN A 202 -6.43 -4.09 13.90
CA GLN A 202 -7.37 -5.03 14.49
C GLN A 202 -7.81 -6.10 13.47
N MET A 203 -8.07 -5.70 12.22
CA MET A 203 -8.51 -6.63 11.18
C MET A 203 -7.42 -7.65 10.84
N ILE A 204 -6.18 -7.22 10.58
CA ILE A 204 -5.07 -8.14 10.26
C ILE A 204 -4.78 -9.13 11.40
N SER A 205 -5.07 -8.76 12.64
CA SER A 205 -4.91 -9.64 13.81
C SER A 205 -6.00 -10.73 13.88
N THR A 206 -7.15 -10.48 13.26
CA THR A 206 -8.34 -11.34 13.33
C THR A 206 -8.47 -12.23 12.08
N TYR A 207 -8.14 -11.71 10.89
CA TYR A 207 -8.50 -12.34 9.61
C TYR A 207 -7.36 -13.07 8.88
N GLY A 208 -6.25 -13.28 9.58
CA GLY A 208 -5.25 -14.29 9.21
C GLY A 208 -3.92 -13.73 8.72
N PHE A 209 -3.82 -12.47 8.30
CA PHE A 209 -2.58 -11.91 7.77
C PHE A 209 -1.46 -11.82 8.82
N LEU A 210 -1.78 -11.48 10.07
CA LEU A 210 -0.79 -11.51 11.15
C LEU A 210 -0.24 -12.93 11.36
N ALA A 211 -1.14 -13.94 11.34
CA ALA A 211 -0.78 -15.34 11.48
C ALA A 211 0.02 -15.86 10.28
N GLU A 212 -0.31 -15.43 9.05
CA GLU A 212 0.45 -15.70 7.83
C GLU A 212 1.90 -15.22 8.01
N CYS A 213 2.08 -13.94 8.35
CA CYS A 213 3.41 -13.36 8.54
C CYS A 213 4.20 -14.04 9.66
N GLN A 214 3.54 -14.39 10.78
CA GLN A 214 4.19 -15.12 11.88
C GLN A 214 4.63 -16.52 11.47
N LYS A 215 3.84 -17.24 10.65
CA LYS A 215 4.23 -18.55 10.11
C LYS A 215 5.41 -18.46 9.14
N LYS A 216 5.47 -17.41 8.32
CA LYS A 216 6.53 -17.20 7.33
C LYS A 216 7.86 -16.74 7.97
N TYR A 217 7.80 -15.83 8.93
CA TYR A 217 8.98 -15.10 9.41
C TYR A 217 9.33 -15.31 10.90
N ALA A 218 8.41 -15.90 11.67
CA ALA A 218 8.55 -16.09 13.12
C ALA A 218 9.00 -14.78 13.82
N THR A 219 10.13 -14.81 14.52
CA THR A 219 10.68 -13.68 15.28
C THR A 219 11.21 -12.54 14.41
N LYS A 220 11.42 -12.75 13.11
CA LYS A 220 11.88 -11.70 12.19
C LYS A 220 10.77 -10.74 11.76
N PHE A 221 9.50 -11.10 11.97
CA PHE A 221 8.37 -10.29 11.55
C PHE A 221 8.27 -8.99 12.36
N LYS A 222 8.13 -7.84 11.66
CA LYS A 222 7.97 -6.52 12.28
C LYS A 222 6.57 -5.94 11.93
N PRO A 223 5.48 -6.34 12.62
CA PRO A 223 4.11 -5.91 12.28
C PRO A 223 3.89 -4.40 12.43
N ALA A 224 4.68 -3.72 13.28
CA ALA A 224 4.65 -2.26 13.40
C ALA A 224 4.81 -1.57 12.04
N LEU A 225 5.72 -2.08 11.19
CA LEU A 225 5.99 -1.46 9.89
C LEU A 225 4.78 -1.56 8.96
N ILE A 226 4.09 -2.70 8.99
CA ILE A 226 2.92 -2.93 8.14
C ILE A 226 1.74 -2.07 8.62
N GLY A 227 1.42 -2.12 9.92
CA GLY A 227 0.38 -1.27 10.49
C GLY A 227 0.66 0.21 10.23
N ARG A 228 1.94 0.61 10.27
CA ARG A 228 2.33 1.99 10.02
C ARG A 228 2.20 2.39 8.56
N LEU A 229 2.43 1.48 7.62
CA LEU A 229 2.20 1.70 6.20
C LEU A 229 0.76 2.11 5.91
N TYR A 230 -0.21 1.46 6.56
CA TYR A 230 -1.63 1.73 6.33
C TYR A 230 -2.07 3.14 6.76
N ASP A 231 -1.37 3.77 7.70
CA ASP A 231 -1.61 5.17 8.07
C ASP A 231 -1.18 6.16 6.98
N PHE A 232 -0.42 5.73 5.96
CA PHE A 232 -0.08 6.51 4.77
C PHE A 232 -1.01 6.26 3.58
N PHE A 233 -2.05 5.44 3.73
CA PHE A 233 -3.05 5.23 2.68
C PHE A 233 -4.26 6.12 2.92
N PRO A 234 -4.67 6.95 1.94
CA PRO A 234 -5.91 7.71 2.05
C PRO A 234 -7.11 6.77 2.16
N VAL A 235 -8.13 7.16 2.91
CA VAL A 235 -9.38 6.39 3.01
C VAL A 235 -10.26 6.54 1.76
N VAL A 236 -10.01 7.60 0.98
CA VAL A 236 -10.69 7.88 -0.28
C VAL A 236 -9.76 8.65 -1.22
N ILE A 237 -9.82 8.33 -2.50
CA ILE A 237 -9.12 9.06 -3.57
C ILE A 237 -10.17 9.61 -4.53
N TYR A 238 -10.18 10.92 -4.74
CA TYR A 238 -10.97 11.55 -5.79
C TYR A 238 -10.11 11.68 -7.04
N VAL A 239 -10.43 10.92 -8.08
CA VAL A 239 -9.67 10.91 -9.33
C VAL A 239 -10.46 11.66 -10.39
N GLY A 240 -9.84 12.59 -11.11
CA GLY A 240 -10.58 13.39 -12.08
C GLY A 240 -9.73 14.23 -13.01
N SER A 241 -10.39 14.90 -13.94
CA SER A 241 -9.76 15.89 -14.83
C SER A 241 -10.66 17.12 -14.94
N GLY A 242 -10.06 18.31 -14.86
CA GLY A 242 -10.83 19.56 -14.79
C GLY A 242 -11.75 19.59 -13.57
N THR A 243 -13.07 19.63 -13.79
CA THR A 243 -14.09 19.63 -12.72
C THR A 243 -14.74 18.26 -12.49
N ASP A 244 -14.43 17.27 -13.34
CA ASP A 244 -15.07 15.96 -13.30
C ASP A 244 -14.24 14.99 -12.47
N PHE A 245 -14.70 14.72 -11.25
CA PHE A 245 -14.06 13.79 -10.32
C PHE A 245 -14.99 12.62 -10.00
N ILE A 246 -14.39 11.42 -9.97
CA ILE A 246 -14.99 10.21 -9.42
C ILE A 246 -14.44 9.97 -8.02
N GLN A 247 -15.31 9.56 -7.11
CA GLN A 247 -14.91 9.11 -5.78
C GLN A 247 -14.51 7.64 -5.82
N CYS A 248 -13.30 7.33 -5.35
CA CYS A 248 -12.74 5.99 -5.34
C CYS A 248 -12.38 5.61 -3.91
N ASN A 249 -13.17 4.72 -3.30
CA ASN A 249 -12.96 4.20 -1.95
C ASN A 249 -13.31 2.71 -1.91
N HIS A 250 -12.81 2.00 -0.90
CA HIS A 250 -13.09 0.58 -0.72
C HIS A 250 -14.58 0.30 -0.44
N GLY A 251 -15.10 0.95 0.61
CA GLY A 251 -16.47 0.77 1.09
C GLY A 251 -17.47 1.69 0.39
N GLY A 252 -18.01 2.66 1.13
CA GLY A 252 -19.02 3.59 0.61
C GLY A 252 -18.69 5.06 0.87
N MET A 253 -19.56 5.93 0.35
CA MET A 253 -19.55 7.36 0.63
C MET A 253 -19.93 7.64 2.08
N GLU A 254 -19.26 8.63 2.69
CA GLU A 254 -19.64 9.19 3.98
C GLU A 254 -20.56 10.40 3.74
N PRO A 255 -21.88 10.33 4.04
CA PRO A 255 -22.82 11.42 3.74
C PRO A 255 -22.45 12.77 4.38
N GLY A 256 -21.71 12.76 5.49
CA GLY A 256 -21.28 13.99 6.17
C GLY A 256 -20.03 14.66 5.57
N TYR A 257 -19.28 13.98 4.70
CA TYR A 257 -18.04 14.52 4.16
C TYR A 257 -18.28 15.27 2.85
N LEU A 258 -17.96 16.57 2.84
CA LEU A 258 -18.03 17.44 1.67
C LEU A 258 -16.62 17.69 1.11
N PRO A 259 -16.26 17.11 -0.05
CA PRO A 259 -14.89 17.17 -0.57
C PRO A 259 -14.57 18.50 -1.29
N GLY A 260 -15.48 19.48 -1.30
CA GLY A 260 -15.33 20.72 -2.10
C GLY A 260 -13.99 21.42 -1.90
N ALA A 261 -13.60 21.68 -0.64
CA ALA A 261 -12.32 22.33 -0.35
C ALA A 261 -11.09 21.53 -0.86
N LEU A 262 -11.19 20.20 -0.85
CA LEU A 262 -10.15 19.30 -1.39
C LEU A 262 -10.14 19.32 -2.92
N LEU A 263 -11.32 19.27 -3.56
CA LEU A 263 -11.44 19.28 -5.02
C LEU A 263 -11.05 20.63 -5.63
N ASP A 264 -11.32 21.73 -4.93
CA ASP A 264 -10.96 23.10 -5.32
C ASP A 264 -9.47 23.41 -5.10
N ALA A 265 -8.72 22.53 -4.42
CA ALA A 265 -7.29 22.72 -4.20
C ALA A 265 -6.54 22.82 -5.54
N LYS A 266 -5.72 23.86 -5.68
CA LYS A 266 -4.96 24.13 -6.92
C LYS A 266 -3.98 23.02 -7.32
N PRO A 267 -3.25 22.35 -6.40
CA PRO A 267 -2.36 21.27 -6.78
C PRO A 267 -3.10 20.11 -7.43
N ALA A 268 -2.43 19.45 -8.39
CA ALA A 268 -2.97 18.27 -9.03
C ALA A 268 -3.14 17.11 -8.03
N VAL A 269 -2.22 16.99 -7.07
CA VAL A 269 -2.34 16.06 -5.95
C VAL A 269 -2.51 16.88 -4.67
N ALA A 270 -3.60 16.65 -3.96
CA ALA A 270 -3.87 17.31 -2.69
C ALA A 270 -4.40 16.32 -1.65
N TYR A 271 -4.32 16.69 -0.38
CA TYR A 271 -4.70 15.89 0.77
C TYR A 271 -5.51 16.72 1.76
N GLN A 272 -6.41 16.09 2.50
CA GLN A 272 -7.16 16.72 3.58
C GLN A 272 -7.29 15.73 4.73
N LEU A 273 -6.82 16.10 5.93
CA LEU A 273 -7.12 15.35 7.15
C LEU A 273 -8.63 15.37 7.43
N LEU A 274 -9.17 14.25 7.90
CA LEU A 274 -10.59 14.07 8.24
C LEU A 274 -10.84 14.12 9.74
#